data_AF-A0AAU5YBT8-F1
#
_entry.id   AF-A0AAU5YBT8-F1
#
_cell.length_a   1.000
_cell.length_b   1.000
_cell.length_c   1.000
_cell.angle_alpha   90.00
_cell.angle_beta   90.00
_cell.angle_gamma   90.00
#
_symmetry.space_group_name_H-M   'P 1'
#
loop_
_entity.id
_entity.type
_entity.pdbx_description
1 polymer ?
#
loop_
_entity_poly.entity_id
_entity_poly.type
_entity_poly.pdbx_seq_one_letter_code
_entity_poly.pdbx_strand_id
1 'polypeptide(L)'
;MLQPAKTEVARALGSYRSWERAMLARPGDRTVRSTFEDCGYTLCVLLGKRCAREAADAAEQYLRAATDARQRERRGPIRRTGVARLSVTRSLPLAPAEM
;
A
#
# COMPACT_ATOMS: atom_id res chain seq x y z
N MET A 1 7.23 19.96 -6.35
CA MET A 1 5.85 19.54 -6.00
C MET A 1 5.93 18.74 -4.71
N LEU A 2 5.45 19.30 -3.58
CA LEU A 2 5.54 18.67 -2.27
C LEU A 2 4.63 17.43 -2.28
N GLN A 3 5.21 16.23 -2.38
CA GLN A 3 4.44 15.00 -2.15
C GLN A 3 3.78 15.15 -0.77
N PRO A 4 2.49 14.82 -0.63
CA PRO A 4 1.83 14.91 0.67
C PRO A 4 2.68 14.15 1.69
N ALA A 5 3.05 14.82 2.77
CA ALA A 5 3.88 14.21 3.79
C ALA A 5 3.14 12.98 4.32
N LYS A 6 3.84 11.84 4.44
CA LYS A 6 3.24 10.58 4.92
C LYS A 6 2.48 10.75 6.23
N THR A 7 2.96 11.66 7.08
CA THR A 7 2.30 12.05 8.34
C THR A 7 0.90 12.63 8.13
N GLU A 8 0.71 13.46 7.10
CA GLU A 8 -0.59 14.05 6.78
C GLU A 8 -1.56 12.98 6.28
N VAL A 9 -1.10 12.06 5.43
CA VAL A 9 -1.91 10.92 4.96
C VAL A 9 -2.31 10.01 6.14
N ALA A 10 -1.38 9.72 7.06
CA ALA A 10 -1.66 8.93 8.25
C ALA A 10 -2.67 9.60 9.19
N ARG A 11 -2.55 10.92 9.38
CA ARG A 11 -3.46 11.71 10.20
C ARG A 11 -4.87 11.74 9.59
N ALA A 12 -4.97 12.00 8.29
CA ALA A 12 -6.24 12.03 7.57
C ALA A 12 -6.94 10.67 7.61
N LEU A 13 -6.19 9.56 7.41
CA LEU A 13 -6.74 8.21 7.51
C LEU A 13 -7.25 7.89 8.93
N GLY A 14 -6.51 8.29 9.97
CA GLY A 14 -6.93 8.12 11.36
C GLY A 14 -8.23 8.88 11.68
N SER A 15 -8.32 10.15 11.28
CA SER A 15 -9.54 10.96 11.42
C SER A 15 -10.72 10.33 10.68
N TYR A 16 -10.52 9.90 9.43
CA TYR A 16 -11.55 9.24 8.62
C TYR A 16 -12.12 8.00 9.32
N ARG A 17 -11.27 7.11 9.87
CA ARG A 17 -11.72 5.91 10.59
C ARG A 17 -12.45 6.21 11.89
N SER A 18 -12.05 7.26 12.62
CA SER A 18 -12.77 7.70 13.81
C SER A 18 -14.16 8.23 13.46
N TRP A 19 -14.27 9.01 12.39
CA TRP A 19 -15.56 9.52 11.90
C TRP A 19 -16.44 8.44 11.27
N GLU A 20 -15.86 7.43 10.62
CA GLU A 20 -16.59 6.25 10.14
C GLU A 20 -17.31 5.55 11.30
N ARG A 21 -16.62 5.33 12.43
CA ARG A 21 -17.24 4.76 13.64
C ARG A 21 -18.29 5.69 14.24
N ALA A 22 -18.04 7.00 14.27
CA ALA A 22 -18.99 7.97 14.77
C ALA A 22 -20.26 8.04 13.91
N MET A 23 -20.14 7.94 12.59
CA MET A 23 -21.25 7.90 11.64
C MET A 23 -22.09 6.63 11.81
N LEU A 24 -21.45 5.48 12.06
CA LEU A 24 -22.14 4.24 12.39
C LEU A 24 -22.88 4.32 13.74
N ALA A 25 -22.30 5.00 14.74
CA ALA A 25 -22.92 5.18 16.05
C ALA A 25 -24.07 6.20 16.04
N ARG A 26 -23.97 7.25 15.21
CA ARG A 26 -24.91 8.39 15.17
C ARG A 26 -25.23 8.79 13.72
N PRO A 27 -25.94 7.95 12.95
CA PRO A 27 -26.17 8.20 11.52
C PRO A 27 -27.06 9.42 11.24
N GLY A 28 -27.88 9.85 12.21
CA GLY A 28 -28.74 11.03 12.11
C GLY A 28 -28.06 12.36 12.44
N ASP A 29 -26.82 12.34 12.95
CA ASP A 29 -26.12 13.56 13.36
C ASP A 29 -25.48 14.24 12.15
N ARG A 30 -26.01 15.42 11.81
CA ARG A 30 -25.63 16.15 10.59
C ARG A 30 -24.20 16.68 10.67
N THR A 31 -23.71 17.00 11.87
CA THR A 31 -22.33 17.45 12.10
C THR A 31 -21.36 16.30 11.88
N VAL A 32 -21.68 15.11 12.41
CA VAL A 32 -20.87 13.89 12.18
C VAL A 32 -20.78 13.58 10.68
N ARG A 33 -21.91 13.68 9.96
CA ARG A 33 -21.95 13.48 8.51
C ARG A 33 -21.07 14.49 7.76
N SER A 34 -21.23 15.78 8.04
CA SER A 34 -20.46 16.82 7.37
C SER A 34 -18.96 16.66 7.60
N THR A 35 -18.52 16.34 8.82
CA THR A 35 -17.10 16.15 9.12
C THR A 35 -16.55 14.87 8.49
N PHE A 36 -17.36 13.81 8.41
CA PHE A 36 -16.99 12.59 7.69
C PHE A 36 -16.77 12.85 6.19
N GLU A 37 -17.67 13.61 5.56
CA GLU A 37 -17.57 14.01 4.16
C GLU A 37 -16.33 14.89 3.90
N ASP A 38 -16.03 15.84 4.79
CA ASP A 38 -14.83 16.68 4.73
C ASP A 38 -13.53 15.88 4.85
N CYS A 39 -13.48 14.93 5.79
CA CYS A 39 -12.35 14.01 5.93
C CYS A 39 -12.18 13.13 4.68
N GLY A 40 -13.29 12.65 4.11
CA GLY A 40 -13.29 11.89 2.87
C GLY A 40 -12.77 12.70 1.68
N TYR A 41 -13.19 13.95 1.56
CA TYR A 41 -12.73 14.88 0.53
C TYR A 41 -11.22 15.15 0.63
N THR A 42 -10.72 15.40 1.84
CA THR A 42 -9.29 15.59 2.09
C THR A 42 -8.47 14.37 1.63
N LEU A 43 -8.92 13.16 1.96
CA LEU A 43 -8.28 11.91 1.50
C LEU A 43 -8.29 11.78 -0.04
N CYS A 44 -9.42 12.10 -0.67
CA CYS A 44 -9.53 12.09 -2.14
C CYS A 44 -8.52 13.03 -2.79
N VAL A 45 -8.37 14.26 -2.29
CA VAL A 45 -7.40 15.25 -2.80
C VAL A 45 -5.96 14.79 -2.59
N LEU A 46 -5.62 14.28 -1.40
CA LEU A 46 -4.27 13.84 -1.08
C LEU A 46 -3.80 12.65 -1.94
N LEU A 47 -4.72 11.78 -2.36
CA LEU A 47 -4.40 10.53 -3.06
C LEU A 47 -4.85 10.50 -4.51
N GLY A 48 -5.50 11.56 -5.00
CA GLY A 48 -6.02 11.65 -6.35
C GLY A 48 -7.08 10.59 -6.67
N LYS A 49 -7.90 10.21 -5.69
CA LYS A 49 -8.98 9.21 -5.85
C LYS A 49 -10.33 9.89 -5.93
N ARG A 50 -11.28 9.24 -6.60
CA ARG A 50 -12.63 9.79 -6.82
C ARG A 50 -13.60 9.48 -5.67
N CYS A 51 -13.32 8.43 -4.89
CA CYS A 51 -14.16 8.01 -3.77
C CYS A 51 -13.36 7.96 -2.47
N ALA A 52 -13.98 8.38 -1.36
CA ALA A 52 -13.35 8.36 -0.04
C ALA A 52 -12.90 6.96 0.39
N ARG A 53 -13.66 5.92 0.04
CA ARG A 53 -13.30 4.51 0.30
C ARG A 53 -12.05 4.07 -0.48
N GLU A 54 -11.99 4.39 -1.78
CA GLU A 54 -10.82 4.11 -2.61
C GLU A 54 -9.59 4.91 -2.14
N ALA A 55 -9.82 6.14 -1.69
CA ALA A 55 -8.78 6.96 -1.08
C ALA A 55 -8.26 6.33 0.22
N ALA A 56 -9.13 5.88 1.12
CA ALA A 56 -8.73 5.23 2.36
C ALA A 56 -7.92 3.95 2.11
N ASP A 57 -8.32 3.14 1.12
CA ASP A 57 -7.58 1.93 0.73
C ASP A 57 -6.19 2.27 0.16
N ALA A 58 -6.13 3.26 -0.75
CA ALA A 58 -4.87 3.76 -1.29
C ALA A 58 -3.97 4.36 -0.20
N ALA A 59 -4.54 5.02 0.82
CA ALA A 59 -3.82 5.56 1.97
C ALA A 59 -3.16 4.42 2.75
N GLU A 60 -3.92 3.37 3.04
CA GLU A 60 -3.45 2.22 3.80
C GLU A 60 -2.32 1.50 3.05
N GLN A 61 -2.48 1.27 1.75
CA GLN A 61 -1.44 0.71 0.90
C GLN A 61 -0.18 1.60 0.85
N TYR A 62 -0.36 2.92 0.73
CA TYR A 62 0.75 3.88 0.70
C TYR A 62 1.56 3.88 2.01
N LEU A 63 0.89 3.84 3.16
CA LEU A 63 1.54 3.77 4.48
C LEU A 63 2.20 2.41 4.73
N ARG A 64 1.59 1.32 4.26
CA ARG A 64 2.16 -0.03 4.35
C ARG A 64 3.43 -0.16 3.52
N ALA A 65 3.42 0.33 2.27
CA ALA A 65 4.60 0.35 1.41
C ALA A 65 5.74 1.19 2.01
N ALA A 66 5.40 2.34 2.62
CA ALA A 66 6.39 3.16 3.33
C ALA A 66 7.01 2.45 4.54
N THR A 67 6.22 1.65 5.25
CA THR A 67 6.67 0.86 6.40
C THR A 67 7.58 -0.28 5.96
N ASP A 68 7.22 -1.02 4.90
CA ASP A 68 8.06 -2.10 4.34
C ASP A 68 9.41 -1.56 3.83
N ALA A 69 9.39 -0.42 3.12
CA ALA A 69 10.61 0.24 2.65
C ALA A 69 11.53 0.63 3.83
N ARG A 70 10.96 1.24 4.88
CA ARG A 70 11.73 1.59 6.09
C ARG A 70 12.24 0.35 6.81
N GLN A 71 11.46 -0.72 6.85
CA GLN A 71 11.87 -1.98 7.48
C GLN A 71 13.01 -2.64 6.71
N ARG A 72 12.96 -2.65 5.36
CA ARG A 72 14.06 -3.15 4.52
C ARG A 72 15.35 -2.37 4.73
N GLU A 73 15.26 -1.05 4.82
CA GLU A 73 16.41 -0.20 5.09
C GLU A 73 17.01 -0.49 6.48
N ARG A 74 16.16 -0.63 7.50
CA ARG A 74 16.60 -1.03 8.86
C ARG A 74 17.16 -2.44 8.93
N ARG A 75 16.65 -3.37 8.12
CA ARG A 75 17.13 -4.76 8.10
C ARG A 75 18.49 -4.89 7.41
N GLY A 76 18.98 -3.80 6.80
CA GLY A 76 20.16 -3.79 5.95
C GLY A 76 19.94 -4.62 4.68
N PRO A 77 20.73 -4.42 3.62
CA PRO A 77 20.74 -5.36 2.51
C PRO A 77 21.12 -6.72 3.09
N ILE A 78 20.19 -7.67 3.10
CA ILE A 78 20.57 -9.07 3.26
C ILE A 78 21.48 -9.35 2.06
N ARG A 79 22.79 -9.30 2.29
CA ARG A 79 23.79 -9.81 1.36
C ARG A 79 23.47 -11.30 1.20
N ARG A 80 22.62 -11.61 0.21
CA ARG A 80 22.52 -12.96 -0.36
C ARG A 80 23.82 -13.21 -1.12
N THR A 81 24.90 -13.42 -0.37
CA THR A 81 26.17 -13.95 -0.87
C THR A 81 26.22 -15.36 -0.32
N GLY A 82 26.00 -16.36 -1.19
CA GLY A 82 25.90 -17.75 -0.78
C GLY A 82 25.33 -18.68 -1.87
N VAL A 83 26.09 -18.88 -2.95
CA VAL A 83 26.45 -20.16 -3.61
C VAL A 83 25.40 -21.30 -3.53
N ALA A 84 24.89 -21.92 -4.60
CA ALA A 84 25.65 -22.54 -5.68
C ALA A 84 24.81 -22.70 -6.96
N ARG A 85 25.50 -22.48 -8.07
CA ARG A 85 25.11 -22.84 -9.43
C ARG A 85 25.14 -24.37 -9.54
N LEU A 86 23.99 -25.04 -9.47
CA LEU A 86 23.88 -26.43 -9.95
C LEU A 86 23.62 -26.37 -11.45
N SER A 87 24.72 -26.23 -12.19
CA SER A 87 24.77 -26.61 -13.60
C SER A 87 24.56 -28.13 -13.68
N VAL A 88 23.32 -28.58 -13.91
CA VAL A 88 23.12 -29.95 -14.42
C VAL A 88 23.39 -29.92 -15.91
N THR A 89 24.66 -30.05 -16.24
CA THR A 89 25.11 -30.35 -17.58
C THR A 89 24.65 -31.78 -17.90
N ARG A 90 23.61 -31.92 -18.71
CA ARG A 90 23.42 -33.15 -19.51
C ARG A 90 23.02 -32.77 -20.92
N SER A 91 24.03 -32.30 -21.63
CA SER A 91 24.13 -32.31 -23.09
C SER A 91 25.28 -33.29 -23.36
N LEU A 92 25.19 -34.31 -24.22
CA LEU A 92 24.69 -34.44 -25.60
C LEU A 92 24.87 -35.98 -25.95
N PRO A 93 24.78 -36.49 -27.20
CA PRO A 93 24.03 -36.10 -28.41
C PRO A 93 23.33 -37.27 -29.15
N LEU A 94 22.62 -36.89 -30.23
CA LEU A 94 22.51 -37.54 -31.56
C LEU A 94 21.58 -38.76 -31.77
N ALA A 95 20.45 -38.49 -32.45
CA ALA A 95 19.73 -39.39 -33.36
C ALA A 95 20.55 -39.63 -34.67
N PRO A 96 20.20 -40.52 -35.63
CA PRO A 96 18.96 -40.46 -36.45
C PRO A 96 18.35 -41.86 -36.83
N ALA A 97 17.03 -41.97 -37.06
CA ALA A 97 16.29 -42.05 -38.34
C ALA A 97 16.24 -43.44 -39.05
N GLU A 98 15.04 -43.74 -39.58
CA GLU A 98 14.66 -44.70 -40.64
C GLU A 98 14.66 -46.23 -40.39
N MET A 99 13.47 -46.83 -40.32
CA MET A 99 12.89 -47.83 -41.26
C MET A 99 11.45 -48.17 -40.86
#